data_AF-A0A7J3BCW5-F1
#
_entry.id   AF-A0A7J3BCW5-F1
#
_cell.length_a   1.000
_cell.length_b   1.000
_cell.length_c   1.000
_cell.angle_alpha   90.00
_cell.angle_beta   90.00
_cell.angle_gamma   90.00
#
_symmetry.space_group_name_H-M   'P 1'
#
loop_
_entity.id
_entity.type
_entity.pdbx_description
1 polymer ?
#
loop_
_entity_poly.entity_id
_entity_poly.type
_entity_poly.pdbx_seq_one_letter_code
_entity_poly.pdbx_strand_id
1 'polypeptide(L)'
;VLGRLFSTLSTTTRRLEVDGIPVLLSDTVGFISRLPHYMIEAFKSTLEELSYADLVLLIVDVSDPPEKLRLKFDTSKETLSELNVSADKTVVVFNKVDVLSEEEAKRRAKAAGADVETSAFISAKTGQGIENLLKTIKHGVLEAAELEAVLTPEKAANLYEKTKYYGGVVSVKERIVEDGRVHLLVKGPEWVIRELRSSEDED
;
A
#
# COMPACT_ATOMS: atom_id res chain seq x y z
N VAL A 1 0.75 6.65 -33.93
CA VAL A 1 1.67 7.12 -32.86
C VAL A 1 2.45 5.91 -32.37
N LEU A 2 3.66 5.72 -32.88
CA LEU A 2 4.56 4.62 -32.53
C LEU A 2 5.02 4.74 -31.07
N GLY A 3 5.20 3.59 -30.43
CA GLY A 3 5.23 3.40 -28.98
C GLY A 3 6.18 4.31 -28.21
N ARG A 4 5.63 5.03 -27.24
CA ARG A 4 6.41 5.65 -26.17
C ARG A 4 6.97 4.53 -25.30
N LEU A 5 8.30 4.44 -25.20
CA LEU A 5 8.97 3.55 -24.24
C LEU A 5 8.63 3.95 -22.79
N PHE A 6 8.35 5.23 -22.53
CA PHE A 6 8.06 5.76 -21.21
C PHE A 6 6.75 6.57 -21.25
N SER A 7 5.80 6.27 -20.36
CA SER A 7 4.63 7.15 -20.12
C SER A 7 4.96 8.27 -19.13
N THR A 8 5.81 7.99 -18.15
CA THR A 8 6.29 8.93 -17.12
C THR A 8 7.81 8.79 -17.01
N LEU A 9 8.55 9.90 -17.15
CA LEU A 9 10.03 9.95 -17.16
C LEU A 9 10.62 10.61 -15.89
N SER A 10 9.76 11.14 -15.02
CA SER A 10 10.14 11.85 -13.80
C SER A 10 9.18 11.51 -12.67
N THR A 11 9.70 11.17 -11.49
CA THR A 11 8.87 10.93 -10.31
C THR A 11 8.13 12.21 -9.93
N THR A 12 6.79 12.14 -9.80
CA THR A 12 5.98 13.28 -9.36
C THR A 12 5.30 12.94 -8.04
N THR A 13 5.63 13.67 -6.98
CA THR A 13 4.96 13.53 -5.68
C THR A 13 3.85 14.55 -5.54
N ARG A 14 2.65 14.10 -5.14
CA ARG A 14 1.53 14.97 -4.79
C ARG A 14 0.99 14.60 -3.42
N ARG A 15 0.60 15.61 -2.65
CA ARG A 15 -0.19 15.40 -1.44
C ARG A 15 -1.64 15.16 -1.85
N LEU A 16 -2.22 14.11 -1.31
CA LEU A 16 -3.65 13.83 -1.34
C LEU A 16 -4.18 13.72 0.09
N GLU A 17 -5.50 13.73 0.21
CA GLU A 17 -6.19 13.46 1.47
C GLU A 17 -7.02 12.18 1.29
N VAL A 18 -6.77 11.19 2.15
CA VAL A 18 -7.53 9.95 2.23
C VAL A 18 -8.27 9.96 3.57
N ASP A 19 -9.58 10.23 3.55
CA ASP A 19 -10.44 10.26 4.75
C ASP A 19 -9.92 11.19 5.86
N GLY A 20 -9.57 12.43 5.50
CA GLY A 20 -9.01 13.43 6.42
C GLY A 20 -7.51 13.30 6.66
N ILE A 21 -6.86 12.28 6.09
CA ILE A 21 -5.46 11.95 6.39
C ILE A 21 -4.56 12.31 5.22
N PRO A 22 -3.50 13.11 5.43
CA PRO A 22 -2.59 13.46 4.37
C PRO A 22 -1.71 12.27 3.97
N VAL A 23 -1.76 11.91 2.69
CA VAL A 23 -0.91 10.88 2.08
C VAL A 23 -0.10 11.51 0.96
N LEU A 24 1.14 11.04 0.77
CA LEU A 24 1.98 11.39 -0.36
C LEU A 24 1.87 10.29 -1.42
N LEU A 25 1.44 10.64 -2.63
CA LEU A 25 1.44 9.75 -3.78
C LEU A 25 2.57 10.15 -4.73
N SER A 26 3.50 9.24 -4.91
CA SER A 26 4.59 9.36 -5.87
C SER A 26 4.27 8.55 -7.11
N ASP A 27 4.02 9.23 -8.23
CA ASP A 27 3.93 8.59 -9.55
C ASP A 27 5.35 8.32 -10.04
N THR A 28 5.74 7.04 -10.11
CA THR A 28 7.10 6.60 -10.44
C THR A 28 7.24 6.30 -11.93
N VAL A 29 8.48 6.06 -12.37
CA VAL A 29 8.73 5.56 -13.72
C VAL A 29 8.19 4.12 -13.82
N GLY A 30 7.26 3.89 -14.74
CA GLY A 30 6.66 2.58 -14.93
C GLY A 30 7.66 1.50 -15.35
N PHE A 31 7.40 0.25 -14.97
CA PHE A 31 8.23 -0.89 -15.38
C PHE A 31 8.16 -1.10 -16.89
N ILE A 32 9.32 -0.98 -17.55
CA ILE A 32 9.46 -1.25 -18.98
C ILE A 32 9.96 -2.67 -19.15
N SER A 33 9.22 -3.46 -19.92
CA SER A 33 9.68 -4.77 -20.35
C SER A 33 11.00 -4.61 -21.12
N ARG A 34 12.08 -5.26 -20.62
CA ARG A 34 13.45 -5.16 -21.16
C ARG A 34 14.09 -3.78 -20.99
N LEU A 35 14.18 -3.27 -19.76
CA LEU A 35 15.20 -2.27 -19.46
C LEU A 35 16.58 -2.89 -19.74
N PRO A 36 17.43 -2.29 -20.60
CA PRO A 36 18.82 -2.67 -20.71
C PRO A 36 19.47 -2.64 -19.32
N HIS A 37 20.35 -3.61 -19.00
CA HIS A 37 20.98 -3.71 -17.68
C HIS A 37 21.59 -2.39 -17.16
N TYR A 38 22.15 -1.56 -18.05
CA TYR A 38 22.71 -0.25 -17.68
C TYR A 38 21.65 0.79 -17.29
N MET A 39 20.42 0.70 -17.80
CA MET A 39 19.31 1.56 -17.36
C MET A 39 18.72 1.06 -16.04
N ILE A 40 18.79 -0.25 -15.76
CA ILE A 40 18.35 -0.78 -14.45
C ILE A 40 19.18 -0.14 -13.34
N GLU A 41 20.50 0.01 -13.49
CA GLU A 41 21.32 0.69 -12.47
C GLU A 41 20.96 2.18 -12.30
N ALA A 42 20.72 2.90 -13.40
CA ALA A 42 20.35 4.31 -13.35
C ALA A 42 18.95 4.55 -12.76
N PHE A 43 18.02 3.62 -12.94
CA PHE A 43 16.67 3.68 -12.35
C PHE A 43 16.60 3.02 -10.97
N LYS A 44 17.52 2.11 -10.61
CA LYS A 44 17.54 1.41 -9.32
C LYS A 44 17.55 2.40 -8.17
N SER A 45 18.39 3.44 -8.21
CA SER A 45 18.41 4.47 -7.17
C SER A 45 17.11 5.27 -7.06
N THR A 46 16.36 5.42 -8.17
CA THR A 46 15.05 6.09 -8.17
C THR A 46 13.93 5.13 -7.72
N LEU A 47 14.09 3.83 -7.96
CA LEU A 47 13.14 2.79 -7.55
C LEU A 47 13.42 2.27 -6.13
N GLU A 48 14.61 2.51 -5.56
CA GLU A 48 14.94 2.26 -4.16
C GLU A 48 14.01 3.05 -3.23
N GLU A 49 13.46 4.18 -3.67
CA GLU A 49 12.40 4.92 -2.98
C GLU A 49 11.18 4.03 -2.67
N LEU A 50 10.90 3.01 -3.49
CA LEU A 50 9.80 2.07 -3.26
C LEU A 50 9.99 1.23 -1.99
N SER A 51 11.23 0.94 -1.60
CA SER A 51 11.52 0.17 -0.38
C SER A 51 11.14 0.92 0.90
N TYR A 52 11.15 2.26 0.83
CA TYR A 52 10.77 3.15 1.93
C TYR A 52 9.28 3.48 1.94
N ALA A 53 8.52 3.10 0.91
CA ALA A 53 7.10 3.35 0.87
C ALA A 53 6.36 2.56 1.96
N ASP A 54 5.33 3.18 2.54
CA ASP A 54 4.38 2.48 3.42
C ASP A 54 3.52 1.49 2.60
N LEU A 55 3.18 1.86 1.36
CA LEU A 55 2.39 1.06 0.44
C LEU A 55 2.83 1.28 -1.01
N VAL A 56 2.87 0.21 -1.80
CA VAL A 56 3.18 0.21 -3.23
C VAL A 56 1.96 -0.26 -4.01
N LEU A 57 1.55 0.53 -5.02
CA LEU A 57 0.46 0.14 -5.93
C LEU A 57 1.07 -0.40 -7.23
N LEU A 58 0.98 -1.72 -7.43
CA LEU A 58 1.39 -2.35 -8.69
C LEU A 58 0.24 -2.30 -9.70
N ILE A 59 0.26 -1.30 -10.59
CA ILE A 59 -0.81 -1.12 -11.59
C ILE A 59 -0.56 -2.01 -12.81
N VAL A 60 -1.54 -2.86 -13.13
CA VAL A 60 -1.49 -3.82 -14.23
C VAL A 60 -2.66 -3.62 -15.17
N ASP A 61 -2.41 -3.58 -16.49
CA ASP A 61 -3.47 -3.50 -17.49
C ASP A 61 -4.14 -4.87 -17.69
N VAL A 62 -5.36 -5.06 -17.16
CA VAL A 62 -6.06 -6.36 -17.25
C VAL A 62 -6.61 -6.65 -18.66
N SER A 63 -6.67 -5.64 -19.52
CA SER A 63 -7.13 -5.78 -20.91
C SER A 63 -6.11 -6.43 -21.82
N ASP A 64 -4.84 -6.49 -21.41
CA ASP A 64 -3.77 -7.15 -22.17
C ASP A 64 -4.11 -8.64 -22.43
N PRO A 65 -3.64 -9.22 -23.56
CA PRO A 65 -3.77 -10.65 -23.81
C PRO A 65 -3.18 -11.48 -22.66
N PRO A 66 -3.75 -12.66 -22.32
CA PRO A 66 -3.38 -13.42 -21.12
C PRO A 66 -1.87 -13.67 -20.95
N GLU A 67 -1.16 -14.02 -22.02
CA GLU A 67 0.29 -14.28 -21.97
C GLU A 67 1.08 -13.01 -21.63
N LYS A 68 0.69 -11.88 -22.22
CA LYS A 68 1.33 -10.58 -21.99
C LYS A 68 1.03 -10.05 -20.60
N LEU A 69 -0.20 -10.23 -20.13
CA LEU A 69 -0.62 -9.90 -18.78
C LEU A 69 0.24 -10.65 -17.75
N ARG A 70 0.34 -11.98 -17.90
CA ARG A 70 1.14 -12.84 -17.02
C ARG A 70 2.61 -12.44 -17.03
N LEU A 71 3.21 -12.28 -18.22
CA LEU A 71 4.60 -11.87 -18.35
C LEU A 71 4.88 -10.54 -17.63
N LYS A 72 4.05 -9.52 -17.86
CA LYS A 72 4.20 -8.22 -17.19
C LYS A 72 4.06 -8.33 -15.68
N PHE A 73 3.11 -9.11 -15.21
CA PHE A 73 2.86 -9.30 -13.79
C PHE A 73 4.04 -9.98 -13.10
N ASP A 74 4.52 -11.10 -13.66
CA ASP A 74 5.64 -11.87 -13.12
C ASP A 74 6.92 -11.02 -13.10
N THR A 75 7.26 -10.34 -14.20
CA THR A 75 8.45 -9.47 -14.27
C THR A 75 8.37 -8.29 -13.28
N SER A 76 7.19 -7.71 -13.08
CA SER A 76 7.04 -6.60 -12.13
C SER A 76 7.21 -7.07 -10.69
N LYS A 77 6.66 -8.24 -10.34
CA LYS A 77 6.85 -8.85 -9.01
C LYS A 77 8.32 -9.20 -8.73
N GLU A 78 9.00 -9.79 -9.72
CA GLU A 78 10.43 -10.08 -9.62
C GLU A 78 11.23 -8.80 -9.37
N THR A 79 10.95 -7.73 -10.13
CA THR A 79 11.61 -6.44 -9.95
C THR A 79 11.38 -5.84 -8.56
N LEU A 80 10.14 -5.86 -8.06
CA LEU A 80 9.83 -5.41 -6.71
C LEU A 80 10.59 -6.22 -5.65
N SER A 81 10.69 -7.54 -5.83
CA SER A 81 11.48 -8.40 -4.96
C SER A 81 12.97 -8.07 -4.98
N GLU A 82 13.56 -7.79 -6.15
CA GLU A 82 14.96 -7.37 -6.27
C GLU A 82 15.24 -6.02 -5.58
N LEU A 83 14.24 -5.15 -5.51
CA LEU A 83 14.30 -3.85 -4.83
C LEU A 83 13.99 -3.95 -3.32
N ASN A 84 13.85 -5.16 -2.76
CA ASN A 84 13.49 -5.40 -1.36
C ASN A 84 12.14 -4.78 -0.97
N VAL A 85 11.22 -4.62 -1.93
CA VAL A 85 9.85 -4.22 -1.64
C VAL A 85 9.08 -5.45 -1.16
N SER A 86 8.56 -5.36 0.06
CA SER A 86 7.83 -6.46 0.67
C SER A 86 6.49 -6.71 -0.01
N ALA A 87 6.11 -7.99 -0.14
CA ALA A 87 4.87 -8.38 -0.82
C ALA A 87 3.61 -7.92 -0.07
N ASP A 88 3.65 -7.89 1.25
CA ASP A 88 2.61 -7.35 2.14
C ASP A 88 2.37 -5.85 1.97
N LYS A 89 3.38 -5.10 1.53
CA LYS A 89 3.26 -3.68 1.20
C LYS A 89 2.75 -3.43 -0.22
N THR A 90 2.55 -4.48 -1.03
CA THR A 90 2.20 -4.33 -2.44
C THR A 90 0.73 -4.66 -2.68
N VAL A 91 -0.04 -3.66 -3.10
CA VAL A 91 -1.42 -3.86 -3.58
C VAL A 91 -1.39 -3.95 -5.10
N VAL A 92 -1.85 -5.07 -5.64
CA VAL A 92 -2.00 -5.24 -7.09
C VAL A 92 -3.28 -4.55 -7.55
N VAL A 93 -3.16 -3.66 -8.53
CA VAL A 93 -4.27 -2.86 -9.06
C VAL A 93 -4.48 -3.19 -10.54
N PHE A 94 -5.48 -4.00 -10.83
CA PHE A 94 -5.91 -4.29 -12.20
C PHE A 94 -6.71 -3.12 -12.77
N ASN A 95 -6.07 -2.36 -13.65
CA ASN A 95 -6.64 -1.20 -14.33
C ASN A 95 -7.27 -1.58 -15.68
N LYS A 96 -8.11 -0.68 -16.20
CA LYS A 96 -8.89 -0.79 -17.44
C LYS A 96 -9.98 -1.85 -17.40
N VAL A 97 -10.63 -2.03 -16.26
CA VAL A 97 -11.78 -2.96 -16.18
C VAL A 97 -12.99 -2.48 -16.98
N ASP A 98 -13.02 -1.23 -17.46
CA ASP A 98 -14.10 -0.68 -18.29
C ASP A 98 -14.26 -1.36 -19.65
N VAL A 99 -13.28 -2.15 -20.09
CA VAL A 99 -13.31 -2.87 -21.38
C VAL A 99 -13.55 -4.37 -21.23
N LEU A 100 -13.80 -4.86 -20.01
CA LEU A 100 -14.04 -6.26 -19.68
C LEU A 100 -15.27 -6.40 -18.77
N SER A 101 -15.87 -7.60 -18.71
CA SER A 101 -16.78 -7.90 -17.61
C SER A 101 -15.99 -8.12 -16.31
N GLU A 102 -16.64 -7.96 -15.17
CA GLU A 102 -16.02 -8.18 -13.86
C GLU A 102 -15.50 -9.62 -13.72
N GLU A 103 -16.28 -10.62 -14.18
CA GLU A 103 -15.88 -12.02 -14.14
C GLU A 103 -14.66 -12.29 -15.02
N GLU A 104 -14.60 -11.68 -16.20
CA GLU A 104 -13.46 -11.84 -17.11
C GLU A 104 -12.20 -11.19 -16.54
N ALA A 105 -12.30 -10.01 -15.94
CA ALA A 105 -11.18 -9.35 -15.27
C ALA A 105 -10.64 -10.21 -14.13
N LYS A 106 -11.50 -10.72 -13.25
CA LYS A 106 -11.12 -11.62 -12.15
C LYS A 106 -10.52 -12.94 -12.64
N ARG A 107 -11.09 -13.53 -13.69
CA ARG A 107 -10.58 -14.76 -14.31
C ARG A 107 -9.17 -14.56 -14.86
N ARG A 108 -8.91 -13.43 -15.54
CA ARG A 108 -7.59 -13.09 -16.08
C ARG A 108 -6.57 -12.81 -14.97
N ALA A 109 -6.94 -12.06 -13.95
CA ALA A 109 -6.10 -11.81 -12.78
C ALA A 109 -5.67 -13.12 -12.10
N LYS A 110 -6.63 -14.03 -11.85
CA LYS A 110 -6.36 -15.36 -11.30
C LYS A 110 -5.45 -16.19 -12.19
N ALA A 111 -5.69 -16.19 -13.51
CA ALA A 111 -4.87 -16.91 -14.47
C ALA A 111 -3.43 -16.38 -14.56
N ALA A 112 -3.23 -15.09 -14.28
CA ALA A 112 -1.91 -14.47 -14.16
C ALA A 112 -1.21 -14.79 -12.81
N GLY A 113 -1.88 -15.48 -11.88
CA GLY A 113 -1.31 -15.84 -10.58
C GLY A 113 -1.48 -14.77 -9.49
N ALA A 114 -2.39 -13.81 -9.69
CA ALA A 114 -2.74 -12.85 -8.64
C ALA A 114 -3.79 -13.43 -7.68
N ASP A 115 -3.73 -12.98 -6.43
CA ASP A 115 -4.80 -13.19 -5.46
C ASP A 115 -5.90 -12.16 -5.72
N VAL A 116 -7.06 -12.64 -6.15
CA VAL A 116 -8.20 -11.80 -6.55
C VAL A 116 -8.82 -11.09 -5.35
N GLU A 117 -8.76 -11.68 -4.15
CA GLU A 117 -9.40 -11.13 -2.96
C GLU A 117 -8.66 -9.92 -2.40
N THR A 118 -7.33 -9.90 -2.57
CA THR A 118 -6.45 -8.82 -2.11
C THR A 118 -6.12 -7.82 -3.23
N SER A 119 -6.53 -8.09 -4.48
CA SER A 119 -6.31 -7.19 -5.61
C SER A 119 -7.44 -6.17 -5.78
N ALA A 120 -7.08 -4.95 -6.16
CA ALA A 120 -8.04 -3.92 -6.56
C ALA A 120 -8.34 -3.99 -8.06
N PHE A 121 -9.58 -3.73 -8.44
CA PHE A 121 -10.05 -3.70 -9.83
C PHE A 121 -10.63 -2.32 -10.13
N ILE A 122 -9.98 -1.58 -11.03
CA ILE A 122 -10.33 -0.18 -11.31
C ILE A 122 -10.38 0.12 -12.80
N SER A 123 -11.05 1.23 -13.14
CA SER A 123 -10.79 1.95 -14.37
C SER A 123 -10.38 3.37 -14.00
N ALA A 124 -9.10 3.67 -14.18
CA ALA A 124 -8.57 5.03 -14.03
C ALA A 124 -9.23 6.02 -15.02
N LYS A 125 -9.80 5.52 -16.12
CA LYS A 125 -10.48 6.34 -17.13
C LYS A 125 -11.88 6.76 -16.68
N THR A 126 -12.65 5.83 -16.11
CA THR A 126 -14.05 6.09 -15.72
C THR A 126 -14.21 6.45 -14.24
N GLY A 127 -13.19 6.18 -13.42
CA GLY A 127 -13.25 6.30 -11.96
C GLY A 127 -13.84 5.07 -11.27
N GLN A 128 -14.26 4.04 -12.02
CA GLN A 128 -14.78 2.80 -11.45
C GLN A 128 -13.75 2.16 -10.50
N GLY A 129 -14.20 1.74 -9.31
CA GLY A 129 -13.38 1.04 -8.32
C GLY A 129 -12.40 1.91 -7.52
N ILE A 130 -12.27 3.20 -7.85
CA ILE A 130 -11.32 4.11 -7.15
C ILE A 130 -11.69 4.28 -5.67
N GLU A 131 -12.98 4.38 -5.33
CA GLU A 131 -13.40 4.49 -3.92
C GLU A 131 -12.96 3.28 -3.10
N ASN A 132 -13.09 2.07 -3.65
CA ASN A 132 -12.65 0.85 -2.97
C ASN A 132 -11.12 0.81 -2.87
N LEU A 133 -10.40 1.22 -3.92
CA LEU A 133 -8.94 1.33 -3.86
C LEU A 133 -8.49 2.32 -2.76
N LEU A 134 -9.17 3.46 -2.60
CA LEU A 134 -8.87 4.41 -1.52
C LEU A 134 -9.08 3.79 -0.14
N LYS A 135 -10.12 2.96 0.05
CA LYS A 135 -10.32 2.20 1.29
C LYS A 135 -9.21 1.18 1.53
N THR A 136 -8.76 0.47 0.49
CA THR A 136 -7.62 -0.45 0.58
C THR A 136 -6.33 0.29 0.95
N ILE A 137 -6.06 1.45 0.32
CA ILE A 137 -4.89 2.29 0.65
C ILE A 137 -4.97 2.75 2.10
N LYS A 138 -6.14 3.20 2.54
CA LYS A 138 -6.37 3.62 3.93
C LYS A 138 -5.99 2.50 4.90
N HIS A 139 -6.52 1.30 4.69
CA HIS A 139 -6.23 0.16 5.55
C HIS A 139 -4.75 -0.22 5.52
N GLY A 140 -4.15 -0.29 4.32
CA GLY A 140 -2.74 -0.66 4.16
C GLY A 140 -1.73 0.35 4.71
N VAL A 141 -2.08 1.63 4.82
CA VAL A 141 -1.19 2.68 5.37
C VAL A 141 -1.47 2.95 6.85
N LEU A 142 -2.74 3.04 7.23
CA LEU A 142 -3.16 3.58 8.53
C LEU A 142 -3.56 2.51 9.53
N GLU A 143 -3.80 1.29 9.08
CA GLU A 143 -4.05 0.13 9.94
C GLU A 143 -2.95 -0.93 9.72
N ALA A 144 -1.78 -0.49 9.23
CA ALA A 144 -0.65 -1.34 8.89
C ALA A 144 -0.11 -2.13 10.10
N ALA A 145 -0.25 -1.56 11.31
CA ALA A 145 0.24 -2.15 12.54
C ALA A 145 -0.71 -1.91 13.71
N GLU A 146 -0.56 -2.75 14.74
CA GLU A 146 -1.31 -2.61 15.99
C GLU A 146 -0.42 -2.80 17.23
N LEU A 147 -0.78 -2.09 18.29
CA LEU A 147 -0.24 -2.23 19.64
C LEU A 147 -1.39 -2.63 20.56
N GLU A 148 -1.27 -3.80 21.17
CA GLU A 148 -2.17 -4.28 22.22
C GLU A 148 -1.45 -4.28 23.55
N ALA A 149 -2.01 -3.58 24.54
CA ALA A 149 -1.45 -3.51 25.90
C ALA A 149 -2.55 -3.67 26.95
N VAL A 150 -2.25 -4.38 28.05
CA VAL A 150 -3.11 -4.46 29.25
C VAL A 150 -2.39 -3.79 30.41
N LEU A 151 -2.81 -2.57 30.72
CA LEU A 151 -2.08 -1.63 31.57
C LEU A 151 -2.90 -1.25 32.81
N THR A 152 -2.24 -0.69 33.82
CA THR A 152 -2.94 0.02 34.89
C THR A 152 -3.67 1.24 34.29
N PRO A 153 -4.76 1.74 34.91
CA PRO A 153 -5.46 2.93 34.42
C PRO A 153 -4.54 4.15 34.19
N GLU A 154 -3.54 4.33 35.04
CA GLU A 154 -2.55 5.41 34.90
C GLU A 154 -1.66 5.23 33.66
N LYS A 155 -1.06 4.04 33.47
CA LYS A 155 -0.22 3.75 32.29
C LYS A 155 -1.03 3.81 30.99
N ALA A 156 -2.28 3.31 31.01
CA ALA A 156 -3.20 3.40 29.89
C ALA A 156 -3.53 4.86 29.51
N ALA A 157 -3.78 5.72 30.50
CA ALA A 157 -4.03 7.14 30.26
C ALA A 157 -2.81 7.85 29.65
N ASN A 158 -1.60 7.52 30.11
CA ASN A 158 -0.36 8.05 29.54
C ASN A 158 -0.17 7.61 28.07
N LEU A 159 -0.32 6.31 27.78
CA LEU A 159 -0.26 5.82 26.40
C LEU A 159 -1.32 6.48 25.52
N TYR A 160 -2.55 6.62 26.01
CA TYR A 160 -3.63 7.31 25.30
C TYR A 160 -3.27 8.78 25.00
N GLU A 161 -2.74 9.52 25.96
CA GLU A 161 -2.23 10.89 25.76
C GLU A 161 -1.14 10.91 24.67
N LYS A 162 -0.18 9.97 24.70
CA LYS A 162 0.85 9.83 23.66
C LYS A 162 0.23 9.62 22.26
N THR A 163 -0.87 8.87 22.15
CA THR A 163 -1.55 8.70 20.84
C THR A 163 -2.13 9.99 20.27
N LYS A 164 -2.49 10.97 21.10
CA LYS A 164 -3.09 12.25 20.65
C LYS A 164 -2.14 13.09 19.80
N TYR A 165 -0.81 12.96 19.99
CA TYR A 165 0.19 13.61 19.14
C TYR A 165 0.10 13.15 17.68
N TYR A 166 -0.35 11.92 17.46
CA TYR A 166 -0.57 11.31 16.14
C TYR A 166 -2.03 11.38 15.69
N GLY A 167 -2.78 12.37 16.21
CA GLY A 167 -4.19 12.55 15.90
C GLY A 167 -4.48 12.51 14.39
N GLY A 168 -5.50 11.74 14.02
CA GLY A 168 -5.91 11.55 12.63
C GLY A 168 -5.30 10.32 11.96
N VAL A 169 -4.10 9.85 12.35
CA VAL A 169 -3.48 8.65 11.74
C VAL A 169 -3.58 7.39 12.60
N VAL A 170 -3.98 7.51 13.87
CA VAL A 170 -4.18 6.37 14.77
C VAL A 170 -5.64 6.22 15.19
N SER A 171 -6.08 4.98 15.37
CA SER A 171 -7.34 4.64 16.00
C SER A 171 -7.09 3.93 17.32
N VAL A 172 -7.86 4.28 18.35
CA VAL A 172 -7.67 3.74 19.69
C VAL A 172 -8.99 3.17 20.20
N LYS A 173 -8.94 1.96 20.74
CA LYS A 173 -10.05 1.31 21.44
C LYS A 173 -9.62 0.94 22.85
N GLU A 174 -10.46 1.27 23.82
CA GLU A 174 -10.25 0.91 25.23
C GLU A 174 -11.36 -0.03 25.71
N ARG A 175 -11.00 -0.96 26.60
CA ARG A 175 -11.96 -1.71 27.40
C ARG A 175 -11.39 -1.97 28.80
N ILE A 176 -12.24 -1.90 29.81
CA ILE A 176 -11.87 -2.31 31.17
C ILE A 176 -11.99 -3.84 31.25
N VAL A 177 -10.97 -4.50 31.78
CA VAL A 177 -10.96 -5.94 32.03
C VAL A 177 -11.34 -6.26 33.48
N GLU A 178 -11.64 -7.52 33.78
CA GLU A 178 -12.25 -7.95 35.06
C GLU A 178 -11.44 -7.55 36.32
N ASP A 179 -10.12 -7.40 36.21
CA ASP A 179 -9.22 -7.02 37.30
C ASP A 179 -9.04 -5.49 37.47
N GLY A 180 -9.81 -4.69 36.73
CA GLY A 180 -9.77 -3.23 36.76
C GLY A 180 -8.65 -2.60 35.93
N ARG A 181 -7.83 -3.40 35.23
CA ARG A 181 -6.88 -2.90 34.22
C ARG A 181 -7.60 -2.45 32.96
N VAL A 182 -6.89 -1.69 32.13
CA VAL A 182 -7.37 -1.19 30.85
C VAL A 182 -6.64 -1.92 29.74
N HIS A 183 -7.41 -2.58 28.88
CA HIS A 183 -6.91 -3.11 27.63
C HIS A 183 -7.06 -2.05 26.53
N LEU A 184 -5.95 -1.68 25.93
CA LEU A 184 -5.82 -0.60 24.97
C LEU A 184 -5.30 -1.19 23.65
N LEU A 185 -6.09 -1.02 22.59
CA LEU A 185 -5.76 -1.42 21.23
C LEU A 185 -5.56 -0.15 20.40
N VAL A 186 -4.32 0.09 19.97
CA VAL A 186 -3.95 1.19 19.08
C VAL A 186 -3.65 0.61 17.71
N LYS A 187 -4.31 1.10 16.65
CA LYS A 187 -3.97 0.81 15.26
C LYS A 187 -3.46 2.07 14.58
N GLY A 188 -2.44 1.93 13.75
CA GLY A 188 -1.80 3.06 13.10
C GLY A 188 -0.80 2.62 12.04
N PRO A 189 -0.12 3.60 11.40
CA PRO A 189 1.07 3.34 10.62
C PRO A 189 2.14 2.63 11.46
N GLU A 190 2.89 1.74 10.81
CA GLU A 190 3.97 0.96 11.42
C GLU A 190 4.98 1.84 12.18
N TRP A 191 5.34 3.00 11.63
CA TRP A 191 6.29 3.91 12.27
C TRP A 191 5.73 4.53 13.56
N VAL A 192 4.43 4.81 13.62
CA VAL A 192 3.78 5.34 14.84
C VAL A 192 3.72 4.24 15.90
N ILE A 193 3.30 3.04 15.52
CA ILE A 193 3.19 1.91 16.45
C ILE A 193 4.55 1.54 17.02
N ARG A 194 5.61 1.59 16.20
CA ARG A 194 6.99 1.36 16.65
C ARG A 194 7.46 2.39 17.68
N GLU A 195 7.18 3.66 17.44
CA GLU A 195 7.52 4.77 18.35
C GLU A 195 6.78 4.64 19.69
N LEU A 196 5.49 4.32 19.65
CA LEU A 196 4.68 4.10 20.85
C LEU A 196 5.22 2.93 21.69
N ARG A 197 5.63 1.83 21.05
CA ARG A 197 6.24 0.67 21.71
C ARG A 197 7.55 1.02 22.41
N SER A 198 8.48 1.71 21.74
CA SER A 198 9.76 2.09 22.35
C SER A 198 9.56 3.01 23.56
N SER A 199 8.51 3.84 23.55
CA SER A 199 8.19 4.73 24.67
C SER A 199 7.56 4.02 25.88
N GLU A 200 7.15 2.74 25.77
CA GLU A 200 6.68 1.94 26.92
C GLU A 200 7.83 1.25 27.65
N ASP A 201 8.88 0.82 26.93
CA ASP A 201 10.00 0.07 27.51
C ASP A 201 10.93 0.95 28.38
N GLU A 202 10.84 2.27 28.25
CA GLU A 202 11.64 3.24 29.01
C GLU A 202 10.99 3.69 30.35
N ASP A 203 9.72 3.31 30.63
CA ASP A 203 8.89 3.76 31.78
C ASP A 203 8.50 2.64 32.79
#